data_AF-A0A958N823-F1
#
_entry.id   AF-A0A958N823-F1
#
_cell.length_a   1.000
_cell.length_b   1.000
_cell.length_c   1.000
_cell.angle_alpha   90.00
_cell.angle_beta   90.00
_cell.angle_gamma   90.00
#
_symmetry.space_group_name_H-M   'P 1'
#
loop_
_entity.id
_entity.type
_entity.pdbx_description
1 polymer ?
#
loop_
_entity_poly.entity_id
_entity_poly.type
_entity_poly.pdbx_seq_one_letter_code
_entity_poly.pdbx_strand_id
1 'polypeptide(L)'
;MFAFVALITGFSAWAQLDDSQPRGQQTWTFTSPSNVQEHCYATKSFPGFTMSENQRAKDFKDESRLCQIDFYQAGALNTAVCPKLSSTNPGVEVFEMEGEDKFDTFQNTQCALKDGPDRDKIAKFKSSVSCSNTSSIIGYYHLSRIIDTNSKVPVSVIRTMDLTFHLKLRDLALELLGKFGKAGDLIFATWKGSWGAAYN
;
A
#
# COMPACT_ATOMS: atom_id res chain seq x y z
N MET A 1 54.89 -6.83 6.09
CA MET A 1 53.71 -6.83 5.21
C MET A 1 52.60 -7.55 5.95
N PHE A 2 51.71 -6.82 6.63
CA PHE A 2 50.62 -7.41 7.41
C PHE A 2 49.35 -7.43 6.56
N ALA A 3 48.79 -8.62 6.34
CA ALA A 3 47.52 -8.79 5.66
C ALA A 3 46.38 -8.55 6.66
N PHE A 4 45.56 -7.54 6.39
CA PHE A 4 44.31 -7.30 7.11
C PHE A 4 43.22 -8.15 6.46
N VAL A 5 42.75 -9.20 7.14
CA VAL A 5 41.54 -9.93 6.75
C VAL A 5 40.37 -9.20 7.39
N ALA A 6 39.63 -8.43 6.58
CA ALA A 6 38.36 -7.85 7.00
C ALA A 6 37.28 -8.94 6.97
N LEU A 7 36.89 -9.42 8.14
CA LEU A 7 35.67 -10.22 8.32
C LEU A 7 34.47 -9.29 8.12
N ILE A 8 33.85 -9.35 6.94
CA ILE A 8 32.54 -8.73 6.71
C ILE A 8 31.52 -9.59 7.43
N THR A 9 31.17 -9.22 8.67
CA THR A 9 29.99 -9.76 9.33
C THR A 9 28.77 -9.23 8.61
N GLY A 10 28.09 -10.12 7.88
CA GLY A 10 26.81 -9.81 7.24
C GLY A 10 25.75 -9.56 8.30
N PHE A 11 25.55 -8.31 8.69
CA PHE A 11 24.33 -7.92 9.36
C PHE A 11 23.20 -8.03 8.33
N SER A 12 22.34 -9.02 8.49
CA SER A 12 21.03 -9.05 7.86
C SER A 12 20.23 -7.87 8.41
N ALA A 13 20.41 -6.69 7.83
CA ALA A 13 19.58 -5.54 8.14
C ALA A 13 18.19 -5.83 7.57
N TRP A 14 17.30 -6.34 8.42
CA TRP A 14 15.87 -6.23 8.19
C TRP A 14 15.56 -4.74 8.20
N ALA A 15 15.60 -4.11 7.02
CA ALA A 15 15.25 -2.71 6.86
C ALA A 15 13.74 -2.56 7.07
N GLN A 16 13.33 -2.58 8.33
CA GLN A 16 12.00 -2.19 8.74
C GLN A 16 11.88 -0.67 8.66
N LEU A 17 10.67 -0.20 8.37
CA LEU A 17 10.36 1.21 8.41
C LEU A 17 10.48 1.69 9.87
N ASP A 18 11.54 2.43 10.20
CA ASP A 18 11.63 3.15 11.47
C ASP A 18 10.78 4.42 11.38
N ASP A 19 9.62 4.37 12.04
CA ASP A 19 8.59 5.41 12.06
C ASP A 19 9.02 6.67 12.82
N SER A 20 10.03 6.56 13.68
CA SER A 20 10.52 7.70 14.48
C SER A 20 11.35 8.71 13.69
N GLN A 21 11.79 8.33 12.48
CA GLN A 21 12.63 9.18 11.65
C GLN A 21 11.79 10.11 10.78
N PRO A 22 12.11 11.42 10.71
CA PRO A 22 11.47 12.31 9.76
C PRO A 22 11.78 11.86 8.32
N ARG A 23 10.74 11.51 7.58
CA ARG A 23 10.82 10.96 6.22
C ARG A 23 9.91 11.75 5.28
N GLY A 24 10.23 11.65 3.99
CA GLY A 24 9.41 12.28 2.95
C GLY A 24 9.48 13.80 2.96
N GLN A 25 8.77 14.41 2.01
CA GLN A 25 8.58 15.86 1.93
C GLN A 25 7.56 16.34 2.97
N GLN A 26 6.52 15.55 3.21
CA GLN A 26 5.48 15.81 4.19
C GLN A 26 4.98 14.49 4.77
N THR A 27 4.60 14.53 6.06
CA THR A 27 4.03 13.41 6.80
C THR A 27 2.60 13.72 7.21
N TRP A 28 1.71 12.76 7.05
CA TRP A 28 0.35 12.77 7.59
C TRP A 28 0.23 11.68 8.64
N THR A 29 -0.44 12.00 9.74
CA THR A 29 -0.71 11.07 10.84
C THR A 29 -2.19 10.76 10.91
N PHE A 30 -2.51 9.49 11.14
CA PHE A 30 -3.86 8.99 11.35
C PHE A 30 -3.89 8.21 12.64
N THR A 31 -5.06 8.19 13.30
CA THR A 31 -5.30 7.30 14.43
C THR A 31 -6.30 6.27 13.98
N SER A 32 -5.89 5.00 13.99
CA SER A 32 -6.77 3.89 13.63
C SER A 32 -7.90 3.73 14.67
N PRO A 33 -8.98 3.01 14.34
CA PRO A 33 -10.01 2.64 15.31
C PRO A 33 -9.48 1.84 16.51
N SER A 34 -8.33 1.17 16.36
CA SER A 34 -7.65 0.46 17.46
C SER A 34 -6.67 1.35 18.23
N ASN A 35 -6.74 2.67 18.03
CA ASN A 35 -5.89 3.68 18.66
C ASN A 35 -4.39 3.52 18.37
N VAL A 36 -4.05 2.99 17.20
CA VAL A 36 -2.67 2.90 16.71
C VAL A 36 -2.40 4.12 15.83
N GLN A 37 -1.25 4.76 16.02
CA GLN A 37 -0.83 5.85 15.15
C GLN A 37 -0.28 5.28 13.84
N GLU A 38 -0.72 5.86 12.73
CA GLU A 38 -0.30 5.49 11.40
C GLU A 38 0.20 6.70 10.64
N HIS A 39 1.06 6.43 9.66
CA HIS A 39 1.81 7.45 8.97
C HIS A 39 1.71 7.26 7.46
N CYS A 40 1.59 8.37 6.75
CA CYS A 40 1.77 8.45 5.31
C CYS A 40 2.83 9.49 4.99
N TYR A 41 3.74 9.16 4.06
CA TYR A 41 4.84 10.02 3.67
C TYR A 41 4.80 10.27 2.16
N ALA A 42 4.62 11.53 1.77
CA ALA A 42 4.87 11.96 0.40
C ALA A 42 6.37 11.95 0.15
N THR A 43 6.80 11.41 -0.99
CA THR A 43 8.23 11.16 -1.23
C THR A 43 9.00 12.43 -1.55
N LYS A 44 10.27 12.52 -1.13
CA LYS A 44 11.18 13.58 -1.59
C LYS A 44 11.60 13.27 -3.04
N SER A 45 11.97 14.29 -3.80
CA SER A 45 12.63 14.07 -5.08
C SER A 45 13.91 13.26 -4.89
N PHE A 46 14.27 12.46 -5.89
CA PHE A 46 15.49 11.67 -5.83
C PHE A 46 16.72 12.61 -5.73
N PRO A 47 17.68 12.34 -4.82
CA PRO A 47 18.85 13.21 -4.65
C PRO A 47 19.62 13.40 -5.96
N GLY A 48 19.94 14.65 -6.31
CA GLY A 48 20.64 15.00 -7.54
C GLY A 48 19.75 15.04 -8.79
N PHE A 49 18.45 14.78 -8.67
CA PHE A 49 17.49 14.95 -9.75
C PHE A 49 16.42 15.99 -9.40
N THR A 50 16.30 17.00 -10.27
CA THR A 50 15.30 18.07 -10.12
C THR A 50 14.28 17.94 -11.24
N MET A 51 13.02 17.70 -10.85
CA MET A 51 11.88 17.77 -11.77
C MET A 51 11.52 19.22 -12.06
N SER A 52 10.81 19.46 -13.17
CA SER A 52 10.17 20.76 -13.41
C SER A 52 9.17 21.06 -12.28
N GLU A 53 9.03 22.36 -11.95
CA GLU A 53 8.15 22.82 -10.88
C GLU A 53 6.70 22.36 -11.10
N ASN A 54 6.20 22.48 -12.33
CA ASN A 54 4.86 22.03 -12.70
C ASN A 54 4.65 20.53 -12.46
N GLN A 55 5.61 19.70 -12.86
CA GLN A 55 5.49 18.26 -12.68
C GLN A 55 5.60 17.87 -11.20
N ARG A 56 6.50 18.53 -10.43
CA ARG A 56 6.60 18.31 -8.99
C ARG A 56 5.34 18.71 -8.24
N ALA A 57 4.75 19.85 -8.59
CA ALA A 57 3.51 20.33 -7.98
C ALA A 57 2.34 19.37 -8.26
N LYS A 58 2.26 18.84 -9.50
CA LYS A 58 1.26 17.84 -9.88
C LYS A 58 1.44 16.54 -9.09
N ASP A 59 2.65 15.99 -9.07
CA ASP A 59 2.93 14.75 -8.35
C ASP A 59 2.66 14.92 -6.85
N PHE A 60 3.06 16.05 -6.25
CA PHE A 60 2.80 16.33 -4.84
C PHE A 60 1.32 16.46 -4.49
N LYS A 61 0.50 17.02 -5.41
CA LYS A 61 -0.95 17.05 -5.25
C LYS A 61 -1.54 15.64 -5.19
N ASP A 62 -1.09 14.75 -6.09
CA ASP A 62 -1.57 13.37 -6.14
C ASP A 62 -1.05 12.55 -4.94
N GLU A 63 0.20 12.75 -4.51
CA GLU A 63 0.76 12.17 -3.28
C GLU A 63 -0.05 12.60 -2.05
N SER A 64 -0.37 13.89 -1.95
CA SER A 64 -1.18 14.44 -0.86
C SER A 64 -2.59 13.83 -0.85
N ARG A 65 -3.20 13.64 -2.02
CA ARG A 65 -4.50 12.97 -2.15
C ARG A 65 -4.41 11.52 -1.67
N LEU A 66 -3.37 10.78 -2.03
CA LEU A 66 -3.14 9.42 -1.52
C LEU A 66 -2.95 9.39 0.00
N CYS A 67 -2.25 10.37 0.56
CA CYS A 67 -2.07 10.45 2.00
C CYS A 67 -3.34 10.84 2.75
N GLN A 68 -4.31 11.53 2.14
CA GLN A 68 -5.57 11.92 2.77
C GLN A 68 -6.64 10.82 2.80
N ILE A 69 -6.42 9.69 2.12
CA ILE A 69 -7.33 8.54 2.17
C ILE A 69 -7.46 8.06 3.61
N ASP A 70 -8.70 7.84 4.07
CA ASP A 70 -8.99 7.18 5.33
C ASP A 70 -9.37 5.73 5.02
N PHE A 71 -8.67 4.76 5.61
CA PHE A 71 -8.92 3.34 5.35
C PHE A 71 -10.08 2.77 6.15
N TYR A 72 -10.60 3.50 7.14
CA TYR A 72 -11.50 2.95 8.16
C TYR A 72 -12.94 3.47 8.04
N GLN A 73 -13.12 4.55 7.30
CA GLN A 73 -14.38 5.24 7.15
C GLN A 73 -14.37 6.05 5.87
N ALA A 74 -15.54 6.50 5.45
CA ALA A 74 -15.71 7.38 4.31
C ALA A 74 -14.75 8.60 4.36
N GLY A 75 -14.47 9.16 5.53
CA GLY A 75 -13.49 10.24 5.69
C GLY A 75 -13.80 11.46 4.80
N ALA A 76 -12.79 12.31 4.55
CA ALA A 76 -12.96 13.51 3.72
C ALA A 76 -13.06 13.22 2.20
N LEU A 77 -12.57 12.05 1.76
CA LEU A 77 -12.55 11.65 0.35
C LEU A 77 -13.70 10.70 -0.01
N ASN A 78 -14.62 10.43 0.92
CA ASN A 78 -15.70 9.45 0.81
C ASN A 78 -15.22 8.11 0.24
N THR A 79 -14.27 7.43 0.90
CA THR A 79 -13.61 6.23 0.38
C THR A 79 -13.94 4.95 1.14
N ALA A 80 -13.99 3.82 0.44
CA ALA A 80 -14.06 2.49 1.02
C ALA A 80 -12.89 1.62 0.54
N VAL A 81 -12.62 0.55 1.28
CA VAL A 81 -11.54 -0.40 0.95
C VAL A 81 -12.05 -1.82 0.84
N CYS A 82 -11.54 -2.56 -0.14
CA CYS A 82 -11.78 -3.99 -0.31
C CYS A 82 -10.45 -4.76 -0.40
N PRO A 83 -10.42 -6.02 0.04
CA PRO A 83 -9.29 -6.89 -0.29
C PRO A 83 -9.21 -7.11 -1.81
N LYS A 84 -7.99 -7.07 -2.34
CA LYS A 84 -7.73 -7.37 -3.74
C LYS A 84 -7.82 -8.88 -3.98
N LEU A 85 -8.79 -9.29 -4.78
CA LEU A 85 -9.06 -10.70 -5.12
C LEU A 85 -8.55 -11.10 -6.52
N SER A 86 -7.79 -10.22 -7.16
CA SER A 86 -7.35 -10.33 -8.55
C SER A 86 -5.85 -10.03 -8.70
N SER A 87 -4.98 -10.82 -8.05
CA SER A 87 -3.51 -10.87 -8.25
C SER A 87 -2.90 -11.75 -7.16
N THR A 88 -1.75 -12.37 -7.44
CA THR A 88 -0.96 -13.15 -6.47
C THR A 88 -0.24 -12.30 -5.42
N ASN A 89 -0.26 -10.97 -5.53
CA ASN A 89 0.25 -10.07 -4.51
C ASN A 89 -0.93 -9.53 -3.68
N PRO A 90 -1.05 -9.90 -2.39
CA PRO A 90 -2.12 -9.42 -1.55
C PRO A 90 -2.03 -7.90 -1.41
N GLY A 91 -3.18 -7.27 -1.37
CA GLY A 91 -3.27 -5.81 -1.31
C GLY A 91 -4.69 -5.38 -1.06
N VAL A 92 -4.83 -4.10 -0.78
CA VAL A 92 -6.11 -3.46 -0.51
C VAL A 92 -6.39 -2.49 -1.64
N GLU A 93 -7.57 -2.56 -2.22
CA GLU A 93 -8.02 -1.63 -3.24
C GLU A 93 -8.92 -0.58 -2.60
N VAL A 94 -8.68 0.69 -2.95
CA VAL A 94 -9.45 1.83 -2.45
C VAL A 94 -10.38 2.31 -3.55
N PHE A 95 -11.65 2.49 -3.20
CA PHE A 95 -12.71 2.92 -4.09
C PHE A 95 -13.29 4.24 -3.60
N GLU A 96 -13.70 5.06 -4.55
CA GLU A 96 -14.55 6.20 -4.26
C GLU A 96 -15.98 5.70 -4.01
N MET A 97 -16.58 6.20 -2.94
CA MET A 97 -17.97 5.94 -2.59
C MET A 97 -18.84 7.07 -3.13
N GLU A 98 -20.03 6.72 -3.59
CA GLU A 98 -21.01 7.69 -4.05
C GLU A 98 -22.13 7.82 -3.01
N GLY A 99 -22.57 9.07 -2.76
CA GLY A 99 -23.72 9.33 -1.87
C GLY A 99 -23.48 8.97 -0.40
N GLU A 100 -24.54 8.48 0.26
CA GLU A 100 -24.57 8.15 1.70
C GLU A 100 -24.23 6.67 2.00
N ASP A 101 -23.56 5.97 1.06
CA ASP A 101 -23.14 4.59 1.30
C ASP A 101 -22.36 4.52 2.61
N LYS A 102 -22.77 3.62 3.52
CA LYS A 102 -22.01 3.37 4.75
C LYS A 102 -20.84 2.47 4.44
N PHE A 103 -19.68 2.77 5.00
CA PHE A 103 -18.44 2.00 4.81
C PHE A 103 -18.65 0.49 4.99
N ASP A 104 -19.31 0.07 6.07
CA ASP A 104 -19.60 -1.35 6.31
C ASP A 104 -20.56 -1.96 5.29
N THR A 105 -21.53 -1.18 4.82
CA THR A 105 -22.46 -1.64 3.77
C THR A 105 -21.73 -1.85 2.47
N PHE A 106 -20.82 -0.93 2.12
CA PHE A 106 -19.95 -1.08 0.95
C PHE A 106 -19.12 -2.36 1.04
N GLN A 107 -18.47 -2.60 2.18
CA GLN A 107 -17.63 -3.80 2.34
C GLN A 107 -18.43 -5.10 2.19
N ASN A 108 -19.63 -5.16 2.76
CA ASN A 108 -20.46 -6.36 2.72
C ASN A 108 -21.15 -6.59 1.36
N THR A 109 -21.35 -5.54 0.56
CA THR A 109 -22.08 -5.62 -0.71
C THR A 109 -21.14 -5.59 -1.91
N GLN A 110 -20.32 -4.55 -2.02
CA GLN A 110 -19.47 -4.28 -3.18
C GLN A 110 -18.23 -5.18 -3.19
N CYS A 111 -17.55 -5.38 -2.06
CA CYS A 111 -16.39 -6.29 -2.04
C CYS A 111 -16.81 -7.75 -2.28
N ALA A 112 -18.05 -8.11 -1.97
CA ALA A 112 -18.58 -9.46 -2.12
C ALA A 112 -19.02 -9.82 -3.55
N LEU A 113 -18.92 -8.88 -4.48
CA LEU A 113 -19.16 -9.13 -5.91
C LEU A 113 -17.99 -9.93 -6.49
N LYS A 114 -18.31 -10.98 -7.27
CA LYS A 114 -17.31 -11.88 -7.86
C LYS A 114 -16.36 -11.15 -8.83
N ASP A 115 -16.89 -10.17 -9.54
CA ASP A 115 -16.16 -9.35 -10.51
C ASP A 115 -15.48 -8.12 -9.86
N GLY A 116 -15.65 -7.96 -8.54
CA GLY A 116 -15.19 -6.82 -7.76
C GLY A 116 -16.24 -5.71 -7.65
N PRO A 117 -15.97 -4.67 -6.82
CA PRO A 117 -16.85 -3.51 -6.68
C PRO A 117 -17.17 -2.83 -8.01
N ASP A 118 -18.43 -2.46 -8.22
CA ASP A 118 -18.89 -1.68 -9.37
C ASP A 118 -18.68 -0.18 -9.11
N ARG A 119 -17.43 0.19 -8.84
CA ARG A 119 -17.02 1.55 -8.44
C ARG A 119 -15.62 1.87 -8.96
N ASP A 120 -15.36 3.15 -9.11
CA ASP A 120 -14.06 3.63 -9.54
C ASP A 120 -12.99 3.39 -8.47
N LYS A 121 -11.94 2.68 -8.91
CA LYS A 121 -10.77 2.39 -8.10
C LYS A 121 -9.80 3.55 -8.17
N ILE A 122 -9.60 4.20 -7.03
CA ILE A 122 -8.79 5.42 -6.95
C ILE A 122 -7.35 5.17 -6.48
N ALA A 123 -7.11 4.07 -5.75
CA ALA A 123 -5.78 3.72 -5.24
C ALA A 123 -5.65 2.22 -4.94
N LYS A 124 -4.40 1.78 -4.73
CA LYS A 124 -4.07 0.43 -4.27
C LYS A 124 -3.00 0.53 -3.20
N PHE A 125 -3.27 -0.06 -2.04
CA PHE A 125 -2.31 -0.26 -0.98
C PHE A 125 -1.71 -1.67 -1.10
N LYS A 126 -0.38 -1.76 -1.17
CA LYS A 126 0.34 -3.02 -1.28
C LYS A 126 1.29 -3.15 -0.11
N SER A 127 1.11 -4.19 0.68
CA SER A 127 2.01 -4.53 1.79
C SER A 127 3.28 -5.19 1.25
N SER A 128 4.39 -5.05 1.98
CA SER A 128 5.57 -5.87 1.73
C SER A 128 5.28 -7.33 2.09
N VAL A 129 5.56 -8.23 1.16
CA VAL A 129 5.53 -9.69 1.34
C VAL A 129 6.84 -10.28 0.84
N SER A 130 7.09 -11.58 1.08
CA SER A 130 8.34 -12.27 0.69
C SER A 130 8.72 -12.09 -0.80
N CYS A 131 7.74 -11.92 -1.69
CA CYS A 131 7.94 -11.79 -3.13
C CYS A 131 7.60 -10.40 -3.71
N SER A 132 7.26 -9.41 -2.87
CA SER A 132 6.98 -8.04 -3.32
C SER A 132 7.32 -7.05 -2.22
N ASN A 133 8.23 -6.12 -2.50
CA ASN A 133 8.66 -5.12 -1.52
C ASN A 133 8.08 -3.73 -1.86
N THR A 134 7.56 -3.03 -0.85
CA THR A 134 7.14 -1.62 -0.94
C THR A 134 8.23 -0.74 -1.56
N SER A 135 9.51 -1.01 -1.26
CA SER A 135 10.65 -0.28 -1.83
C SER A 135 10.70 -0.33 -3.35
N SER A 136 10.32 -1.46 -3.96
CA SER A 136 10.31 -1.62 -5.41
C SER A 136 9.27 -0.69 -6.06
N ILE A 137 8.08 -0.58 -5.47
CA ILE A 137 7.00 0.28 -6.00
C ILE A 137 7.41 1.76 -5.96
N ILE A 138 7.98 2.21 -4.83
CA ILE A 138 8.50 3.57 -4.67
C ILE A 138 9.66 3.82 -5.65
N GLY A 139 10.54 2.83 -5.81
CA GLY A 139 11.64 2.87 -6.78
C GLY A 139 11.16 3.05 -8.21
N TYR A 140 10.12 2.30 -8.64
CA TYR A 140 9.54 2.44 -9.98
C TYR A 140 8.96 3.83 -10.23
N TYR A 141 8.25 4.40 -9.25
CA TYR A 141 7.73 5.75 -9.35
C TYR A 141 8.86 6.77 -9.54
N HIS A 142 9.89 6.78 -8.67
CA HIS A 142 11.00 7.72 -8.81
C HIS A 142 11.81 7.51 -10.09
N LEU A 143 12.11 6.25 -10.43
CA LEU A 143 12.86 5.93 -11.63
C LEU A 143 12.13 6.46 -12.87
N SER A 144 10.80 6.28 -12.95
CA SER A 144 10.00 6.77 -14.07
C SER A 144 10.12 8.29 -14.30
N ARG A 145 10.30 9.07 -13.21
CA ARG A 145 10.51 10.52 -13.30
C ARG A 145 11.92 10.84 -13.77
N ILE A 146 12.92 10.09 -13.33
CA ILE A 146 14.33 10.28 -13.71
C ILE A 146 14.54 10.00 -15.20
N ILE A 147 14.00 8.89 -15.70
CA ILE A 147 14.21 8.46 -17.09
C ILE A 147 13.22 9.11 -18.07
N ASP A 148 12.32 9.95 -17.57
CA ASP A 148 11.22 10.58 -18.32
C ASP A 148 10.56 9.61 -19.31
N THR A 149 10.28 8.40 -18.82
CA THR A 149 9.48 7.48 -19.62
C THR A 149 8.12 8.14 -19.75
N ASN A 150 7.69 8.46 -20.97
CA ASN A 150 6.29 8.79 -21.32
C ASN A 150 5.25 7.72 -20.85
N SER A 151 5.71 6.68 -20.15
CA SER A 151 4.92 5.73 -19.39
C SER A 151 4.22 6.40 -18.22
N LYS A 152 2.89 6.24 -18.14
CA LYS A 152 2.04 6.77 -17.07
C LYS A 152 2.20 5.98 -15.77
N VAL A 153 3.39 5.98 -15.17
CA VAL A 153 3.60 5.39 -13.85
C VAL A 153 2.96 6.31 -12.80
N PRO A 154 1.95 5.82 -12.04
CA PRO A 154 1.27 6.62 -11.04
C PRO A 154 2.22 6.98 -9.90
N VAL A 155 1.93 8.09 -9.22
CA VAL A 155 2.63 8.45 -7.98
C VAL A 155 2.44 7.35 -6.93
N SER A 156 3.40 7.22 -6.01
CA SER A 156 3.34 6.26 -4.93
C SER A 156 3.86 6.89 -3.65
N VAL A 157 3.21 6.58 -2.54
CA VAL A 157 3.57 7.06 -1.19
C VAL A 157 3.89 5.88 -0.30
N ILE A 158 4.67 6.12 0.75
CA ILE A 158 4.86 5.14 1.83
C ILE A 158 3.73 5.36 2.82
N ARG A 159 3.05 4.29 3.22
CA ARG A 159 1.93 4.36 4.16
C ARG A 159 1.91 3.13 5.07
N THR A 160 1.54 3.32 6.34
CA THR A 160 1.26 2.22 7.28
C THR A 160 -0.24 1.94 7.37
N MET A 161 -0.57 0.73 7.83
CA MET A 161 -1.93 0.26 8.07
C MET A 161 -2.00 -0.40 9.45
N ASP A 162 -3.07 -0.18 10.22
CA ASP A 162 -3.34 -0.92 11.45
C ASP A 162 -3.39 -2.43 11.16
N LEU A 163 -2.52 -3.19 11.84
CA LEU A 163 -2.43 -4.63 11.68
C LEU A 163 -3.77 -5.33 11.97
N THR A 164 -4.51 -4.90 12.99
CA THR A 164 -5.80 -5.52 13.35
C THR A 164 -6.81 -5.35 12.22
N PHE A 165 -6.84 -4.18 11.61
CA PHE A 165 -7.73 -3.92 10.47
C PHE A 165 -7.27 -4.68 9.22
N HIS A 166 -5.97 -4.70 8.94
CA HIS A 166 -5.42 -5.48 7.83
C HIS A 166 -5.73 -6.97 7.96
N LEU A 167 -5.68 -7.53 9.18
CA LEU A 167 -6.08 -8.91 9.45
C LEU A 167 -7.58 -9.16 9.22
N LYS A 168 -8.46 -8.19 9.52
CA LYS A 168 -9.88 -8.29 9.14
C LYS A 168 -10.06 -8.34 7.62
N LEU A 169 -9.32 -7.52 6.88
CA LEU A 169 -9.35 -7.55 5.41
C LEU A 169 -8.82 -8.87 4.85
N ARG A 170 -7.79 -9.45 5.48
CA ARG A 170 -7.30 -10.81 5.15
C ARG A 170 -8.40 -11.85 5.33
N ASP A 171 -9.08 -11.84 6.47
CA ASP A 171 -10.12 -12.82 6.77
C ASP A 171 -11.28 -12.71 5.78
N LEU A 172 -11.71 -11.48 5.46
CA LEU A 172 -12.68 -11.22 4.40
C LEU A 172 -12.18 -11.72 3.03
N ALA A 173 -10.91 -11.52 2.69
CA ALA A 173 -10.34 -12.01 1.43
C ALA A 173 -10.43 -13.54 1.33
N LEU A 174 -10.08 -14.25 2.40
CA LEU A 174 -10.12 -15.71 2.46
C LEU A 174 -11.55 -16.25 2.38
N GLU A 175 -12.49 -15.61 3.06
CA GLU A 175 -13.91 -15.95 2.97
C GLU A 175 -14.43 -15.82 1.53
N LEU A 176 -14.19 -14.67 0.90
CA LEU A 176 -14.67 -14.38 -0.46
C LEU A 176 -14.02 -15.29 -1.50
N LEU A 177 -12.70 -15.52 -1.42
CA LEU A 177 -12.01 -16.44 -2.32
C LEU A 177 -12.53 -17.88 -2.15
N GLY A 178 -12.80 -18.32 -0.92
CA GLY A 178 -13.45 -19.60 -0.65
C GLY A 178 -14.83 -19.69 -1.31
N LYS A 179 -15.68 -18.68 -1.10
CA LYS A 179 -17.01 -18.55 -1.72
C LYS A 179 -16.97 -18.56 -3.24
N PHE A 180 -15.94 -17.98 -3.85
CA PHE A 180 -15.76 -17.94 -5.29
C PHE A 180 -15.08 -19.20 -5.87
N GLY A 181 -14.84 -20.24 -5.05
CA GLY A 181 -14.23 -21.49 -5.49
C GLY A 181 -12.72 -21.39 -5.76
N LYS A 182 -12.06 -20.36 -5.23
CA LYS A 182 -10.62 -20.07 -5.43
C LYS A 182 -9.74 -20.52 -4.26
N ALA A 183 -10.22 -21.40 -3.39
CA ALA A 183 -9.47 -21.86 -2.23
C ALA A 183 -8.16 -22.60 -2.58
N GLY A 184 -8.08 -23.19 -3.78
CA GLY A 184 -6.88 -23.83 -4.30
C GLY A 184 -5.92 -22.90 -5.05
N ASP A 185 -6.32 -21.65 -5.31
CA ASP A 185 -5.54 -20.72 -6.11
C ASP A 185 -4.38 -20.13 -5.32
N LEU A 186 -3.31 -19.76 -6.04
CA LEU A 186 -2.13 -19.09 -5.46
C LEU A 186 -2.51 -17.81 -4.69
N ILE A 187 -3.54 -17.08 -5.14
CA ILE A 187 -4.02 -15.89 -4.45
C ILE A 187 -4.52 -16.20 -3.03
N PHE A 188 -5.27 -17.30 -2.84
CA PHE A 188 -5.76 -17.71 -1.53
C PHE A 188 -4.58 -18.04 -0.60
N ALA A 189 -3.60 -18.76 -1.12
CA ALA A 189 -2.40 -19.11 -0.38
C ALA A 189 -1.57 -17.86 0.03
N THR A 190 -1.50 -16.85 -0.85
CA THR A 190 -0.78 -15.59 -0.53
C THR A 190 -1.47 -14.78 0.56
N TRP A 191 -2.81 -14.71 0.57
CA TRP A 191 -3.57 -14.11 1.67
C TRP A 191 -3.45 -14.89 2.97
N LYS A 192 -3.34 -16.23 2.91
CA LYS A 192 -3.10 -17.09 4.07
C LYS A 192 -1.69 -16.93 4.67
N GLY A 193 -0.79 -16.19 4.01
CA GLY A 193 0.60 -16.02 4.45
C GLY A 193 1.48 -17.26 4.25
N SER A 194 1.01 -18.28 3.51
CA SER A 194 1.73 -19.55 3.36
C SER A 194 3.02 -19.45 2.54
N TRP A 195 3.27 -18.33 1.88
CA TRP A 195 4.43 -18.09 1.01
C TRP A 195 5.44 -17.10 1.60
N GLY A 196 5.23 -16.62 2.82
CA GLY A 196 6.14 -15.67 3.48
C GLY A 196 5.55 -15.21 4.80
N ALA A 197 6.30 -15.41 5.88
CA ALA A 197 5.98 -15.04 7.25
C ALA A 197 5.85 -13.51 7.46
N ALA A 198 4.83 -12.90 6.84
CA ALA A 198 4.54 -11.47 6.98
C ALA A 198 3.59 -11.17 8.16
N TYR A 199 3.08 -12.20 8.85
CA TYR A 199 2.03 -12.06 9.88
C TYR A 199 2.28 -12.88 11.16
N ASN A 200 3.50 -13.38 11.38
CA ASN A 200 3.87 -14.05 12.64
C ASN A 200 4.61 -13.09 13.57
#